data_AF-A0A7S0A295-F1
#
_entry.id   AF-A0A7S0A295-F1
#
_cell.length_a   1.000
_cell.length_b   1.000
_cell.length_c   1.000
_cell.angle_alpha   90.00
_cell.angle_beta   90.00
_cell.angle_gamma   90.00
#
_symmetry.space_group_name_H-M   'P 1'
#
loop_
_entity.id
_entity.type
_entity.pdbx_description
1 polymer ?
#
loop_
_entity_poly.entity_id
_entity_poly.type
_entity_poly.pdbx_seq_one_letter_code
_entity_poly.pdbx_strand_id
1 'polypeptide(L)'
;MESSSSSLSFSILRVPFFLEPDYPENIVSIGTNRERLIQKWGGPKGWEAQKKRHDLKGRGQKAGIPHFNLDRLTGNTMASHRLIQHVGKLYGLSVSEKLYDRLNIYYFVDGHSLNDRPRLA
;
A
#
# COMPACT_ATOMS: atom_id res chain seq x y z
N MET A 1 -35.05 9.91 26.77
CA MET A 1 -34.88 8.87 25.73
C MET A 1 -33.39 8.74 25.47
N GLU A 2 -32.74 7.76 26.07
CA GLU A 2 -31.36 7.41 25.73
C GLU A 2 -31.38 6.72 24.37
N SER A 3 -30.68 7.32 23.41
CA SER A 3 -30.38 6.69 22.12
C SER A 3 -29.51 5.48 22.40
N SER A 4 -30.07 4.27 22.34
CA SER A 4 -29.28 3.04 22.32
C SER A 4 -28.55 3.00 20.98
N SER A 5 -27.36 3.60 20.93
CA SER A 5 -26.41 3.46 19.83
C SER A 5 -26.04 1.99 19.71
N SER A 6 -26.75 1.23 18.86
CA SER A 6 -26.33 -0.13 18.54
C SER A 6 -24.94 -0.06 17.88
N SER A 7 -23.97 -0.75 18.47
CA SER A 7 -22.63 -0.79 17.90
C SER A 7 -22.65 -1.57 16.58
N LEU A 8 -22.18 -0.95 15.50
CA LEU A 8 -22.05 -1.62 14.21
C LEU A 8 -20.97 -2.69 14.31
N SER A 9 -21.34 -3.95 14.04
CA SER A 9 -20.41 -5.08 14.00
C SER A 9 -20.16 -5.48 12.55
N PHE A 10 -18.89 -5.49 12.14
CA PHE A 10 -18.49 -5.92 10.80
C PHE A 10 -17.10 -6.56 10.84
N SER A 11 -16.76 -7.28 9.77
CA SER A 11 -15.43 -7.83 9.55
C SER A 11 -14.84 -7.27 8.26
N ILE A 12 -13.54 -6.97 8.27
CA ILE A 12 -12.81 -6.53 7.08
C ILE A 12 -12.06 -7.74 6.53
N LEU A 13 -12.33 -8.08 5.26
CA LEU A 13 -11.54 -9.03 4.50
C LEU A 13 -10.76 -8.28 3.42
N ARG A 14 -9.43 -8.32 3.50
CA ARG A 14 -8.55 -7.75 2.47
C ARG A 14 -8.43 -8.75 1.32
N VAL A 15 -8.73 -8.31 0.10
CA VAL A 15 -8.57 -9.10 -1.13
C VAL A 15 -7.33 -8.61 -1.87
N PRO A 16 -6.36 -9.48 -2.20
CA PRO A 16 -5.18 -9.10 -2.95
C PRO A 16 -5.53 -8.53 -4.32
N PHE A 17 -4.87 -7.43 -4.68
CA PHE A 17 -4.93 -6.85 -6.03
C PHE A 17 -3.51 -6.46 -6.47
N PHE A 18 -3.19 -6.76 -7.72
CA PHE A 18 -1.88 -6.54 -8.30
C PHE A 18 -1.98 -5.50 -9.41
N LEU A 19 -1.33 -4.35 -9.22
CA LEU A 19 -1.25 -3.34 -10.28
C LEU A 19 -0.28 -3.77 -11.39
N GLU A 20 0.77 -4.47 -11.01
CA GLU A 20 1.87 -4.87 -11.89
C GLU A 20 2.21 -6.35 -11.57
N PRO A 21 1.34 -7.31 -11.95
CA PRO A 21 1.51 -8.72 -11.58
C PRO A 21 2.77 -9.35 -12.16
N ASP A 22 3.28 -8.82 -13.28
CA ASP A 22 4.41 -9.37 -14.02
C ASP A 22 5.78 -8.96 -13.47
N TYR A 23 5.83 -8.13 -12.42
CA TYR A 23 7.11 -7.78 -11.80
C TYR A 23 7.79 -9.02 -11.21
N PRO A 24 9.12 -9.15 -11.35
CA PRO A 24 9.85 -10.30 -10.82
C PRO A 24 9.72 -10.43 -9.28
N GLU A 25 9.32 -11.61 -8.81
CA GLU A 25 9.20 -11.92 -7.37
C GLU A 25 10.56 -12.12 -6.68
N ASN A 26 11.65 -12.35 -7.43
CA ASN A 26 12.96 -12.71 -6.90
C ASN A 26 13.91 -11.51 -6.69
N ILE A 27 13.48 -10.29 -7.03
CA ILE A 27 14.27 -9.08 -6.78
C ILE A 27 13.53 -8.17 -5.81
N VAL A 28 14.27 -7.50 -4.93
CA VAL A 28 13.68 -6.65 -3.89
C VAL A 28 12.98 -5.45 -4.51
N SER A 29 13.57 -4.82 -5.52
CA SER A 29 13.00 -3.64 -6.16
C SER A 29 13.41 -3.53 -7.62
N ILE A 30 12.54 -2.93 -8.42
CA ILE A 30 12.78 -2.56 -9.83
C ILE A 30 13.11 -1.06 -10.00
N GLY A 31 13.27 -0.33 -8.89
CA GLY A 31 13.50 1.12 -8.90
C GLY A 31 12.56 1.88 -7.96
N THR A 32 12.64 3.20 -7.98
CA THR A 32 11.81 4.06 -7.14
C THR A 32 10.41 4.23 -7.72
N ASN A 33 9.45 4.54 -6.84
CA ASN A 33 8.10 4.87 -7.28
C ASN A 33 8.06 6.16 -8.13
N ARG A 34 8.99 7.11 -7.93
CA ARG A 34 9.09 8.32 -8.76
C ARG A 34 9.41 7.96 -10.21
N GLU A 35 10.47 7.18 -10.44
CA GLU A 35 10.88 6.74 -11.78
C GLU A 35 9.74 6.00 -12.46
N ARG A 36 9.10 5.06 -11.74
CA ARG A 36 7.95 4.31 -12.24
C ARG A 36 6.79 5.21 -12.64
N LEU A 37 6.43 6.20 -11.82
CA LEU A 37 5.33 7.12 -12.13
C LEU A 37 5.66 8.03 -13.31
N ILE A 38 6.89 8.54 -13.41
CA ILE A 38 7.33 9.33 -14.56
C ILE A 38 7.21 8.50 -15.84
N GLN A 39 7.69 7.25 -15.84
CA GLN A 39 7.58 6.36 -16.98
C GLN A 39 6.12 6.03 -17.32
N LYS A 40 5.32 5.64 -16.31
CA LYS A 40 3.90 5.28 -16.45
C LYS A 40 3.07 6.36 -17.14
N TRP A 41 3.41 7.63 -16.91
CA TRP A 41 2.68 8.77 -17.46
C TRP A 41 3.37 9.39 -18.69
N GLY A 42 4.27 8.67 -19.37
CA GLY A 42 4.87 9.15 -20.62
C GLY A 42 5.89 10.27 -20.43
N GLY A 43 6.57 10.29 -19.29
CA GLY A 43 7.61 11.25 -18.94
C GLY A 43 7.16 12.39 -18.03
N PRO A 44 8.05 13.35 -17.73
CA PRO A 44 7.81 14.40 -16.73
C PRO A 44 6.56 15.24 -17.02
N LYS A 45 6.30 15.59 -18.28
CA LYS A 45 5.13 16.38 -18.67
C LYS A 45 3.82 15.70 -18.34
N GLY A 46 3.67 14.41 -18.67
CA GLY A 46 2.45 13.67 -18.38
C GLY A 46 2.30 13.39 -16.89
N TRP A 47 3.40 13.20 -16.15
CA TRP A 47 3.36 13.11 -14.69
C TRP A 47 2.85 14.41 -14.04
N GLU A 48 3.36 15.58 -14.47
CA GLU A 48 2.87 16.87 -13.98
C GLU A 48 1.40 17.12 -14.30
N ALA A 49 0.97 16.79 -15.52
CA ALA A 49 -0.44 16.89 -15.92
C ALA A 49 -1.33 15.99 -15.04
N GLN A 50 -0.87 14.78 -14.74
CA GLN A 50 -1.62 13.84 -13.94
C GLN A 50 -1.75 14.28 -12.48
N LYS A 51 -0.68 14.81 -11.86
CA LYS A 51 -0.74 15.37 -10.50
C LYS A 51 -1.80 16.45 -10.35
N LYS A 52 -1.97 17.31 -11.35
CA LYS A 52 -2.99 18.38 -11.36
C LYS A 52 -4.41 17.85 -11.41
N ARG A 53 -4.65 16.67 -12.00
CA ARG A 53 -6.00 16.10 -12.17
C ARG A 53 -6.51 15.38 -10.92
N HIS A 54 -5.66 14.66 -10.19
CA HIS A 54 -6.14 13.69 -9.19
C HIS A 54 -5.99 14.12 -7.72
N ASP A 55 -5.29 15.23 -7.43
CA ASP A 55 -5.04 15.76 -6.08
C ASP A 55 -4.81 14.69 -4.99
N LEU A 56 -3.85 13.78 -5.23
CA LEU A 56 -3.65 12.65 -4.32
C LEU A 56 -3.07 13.14 -2.99
N LYS A 57 -2.25 14.20 -3.03
CA LYS A 57 -1.67 14.81 -1.84
C LYS A 57 -2.74 15.46 -0.96
N GLY A 58 -3.63 16.28 -1.53
CA GLY A 58 -4.70 16.91 -0.78
C GLY A 58 -5.67 15.89 -0.20
N ARG A 59 -6.04 14.85 -0.96
CA ARG A 59 -6.87 13.75 -0.44
C ARG A 59 -6.18 12.96 0.67
N GLY A 60 -4.89 12.70 0.55
CA GLY A 60 -4.10 12.03 1.59
C GLY A 60 -4.10 12.82 2.90
N GLN A 61 -3.84 14.12 2.84
CA GLN A 61 -3.85 15.00 4.02
C GLN A 61 -5.23 15.06 4.67
N LYS A 62 -6.30 15.16 3.87
CA LYS A 62 -7.70 15.12 4.37
C LYS A 62 -8.04 13.79 5.06
N ALA A 63 -7.42 12.70 4.63
CA ALA A 63 -7.55 11.39 5.24
C ALA A 63 -6.60 11.15 6.43
N GLY A 64 -5.86 12.18 6.88
CA GLY A 64 -4.94 12.09 8.00
C GLY A 64 -3.56 11.49 7.67
N ILE A 65 -3.21 11.39 6.38
CA ILE A 65 -1.89 10.91 5.94
C ILE A 65 -1.00 12.12 5.63
N PRO A 66 -0.07 12.50 6.52
CA PRO A 66 0.63 13.78 6.43
C PRO A 66 1.65 13.81 5.28
N HIS A 67 2.26 12.67 4.97
CA HIS A 67 3.25 12.57 3.92
C HIS A 67 3.29 11.17 3.29
N PHE A 68 3.83 11.12 2.07
CA PHE A 68 4.14 9.89 1.35
C PHE A 68 5.57 10.00 0.82
N ASN A 69 6.36 8.95 1.01
CA ASN A 69 7.65 8.81 0.37
C ASN A 69 7.46 8.55 -1.13
N LEU A 70 7.75 9.57 -1.95
CA LEU A 70 7.65 9.49 -3.41
C LEU A 70 8.71 8.56 -3.99
N ASP A 71 9.84 8.42 -3.30
CA ASP A 71 11.01 7.65 -3.70
C ASP A 71 11.06 6.25 -3.07
N ARG A 72 9.94 5.81 -2.48
CA ARG A 72 9.79 4.44 -1.98
C ARG A 72 10.14 3.39 -3.04
N LEU A 73 10.74 2.30 -2.61
CA LEU A 73 11.15 1.19 -3.47
C LEU A 73 9.93 0.47 -4.02
N THR A 74 9.82 0.38 -5.35
CA THR A 74 8.74 -0.38 -6.00
C THR A 74 9.22 -1.77 -6.39
N GLY A 75 8.34 -2.76 -6.25
CA GLY A 75 8.59 -4.16 -6.59
C GLY A 75 7.28 -4.95 -6.65
N ASN A 76 7.38 -6.26 -6.88
CA ASN A 76 6.23 -7.15 -6.81
C ASN A 76 5.67 -7.20 -5.36
N THR A 77 4.35 -7.30 -5.19
CA THR A 77 3.69 -7.32 -3.86
C THR A 77 3.14 -8.68 -3.44
N MET A 78 3.48 -9.75 -4.18
CA MET A 78 3.01 -11.12 -3.95
C MET A 78 3.41 -11.62 -2.57
N ALA A 79 4.65 -11.38 -2.15
CA ALA A 79 5.14 -11.79 -0.84
C ALA A 79 4.31 -11.16 0.29
N SER A 80 4.12 -9.84 0.27
CA SER A 80 3.30 -9.14 1.26
C SER A 80 1.83 -9.58 1.24
N HIS A 81 1.25 -9.78 0.06
CA HIS A 81 -0.14 -10.24 -0.06
C HIS A 81 -0.32 -11.64 0.54
N ARG A 82 0.59 -12.58 0.23
CA ARG A 82 0.59 -13.92 0.82
C ARG A 82 0.76 -13.87 2.34
N LEU A 83 1.64 -13.01 2.86
CA LEU A 83 1.85 -12.84 4.29
C LEU A 83 0.57 -12.38 5.00
N ILE A 84 -0.11 -11.36 4.46
CA ILE A 84 -1.39 -10.86 5.00
C ILE A 84 -2.43 -11.99 5.05
N GLN A 85 -2.61 -12.72 3.94
CA GLN A 85 -3.56 -13.84 3.88
C GLN A 85 -3.20 -14.97 4.86
N HIS A 86 -1.90 -15.29 4.98
CA HIS A 86 -1.41 -16.32 5.89
C HIS A 86 -1.69 -15.96 7.35
N VAL A 87 -1.39 -14.72 7.75
CA VAL A 87 -1.66 -14.21 9.09
C VAL A 87 -3.17 -14.17 9.37
N GLY A 88 -3.98 -13.74 8.41
CA GLY A 88 -5.44 -13.76 8.54
C GLY A 88 -6.01 -15.16 8.77
N LYS A 89 -5.46 -16.16 8.07
CA LYS A 89 -5.88 -17.56 8.22
C LYS A 89 -5.48 -18.15 9.59
N LEU A 90 -4.30 -17.83 10.10
CA LEU A 90 -3.78 -18.42 11.34
C LEU A 90 -4.22 -17.68 12.61
N TYR A 91 -4.33 -16.35 12.54
CA TYR A 91 -4.48 -15.48 13.71
C TYR A 91 -5.72 -14.58 13.64
N GLY A 92 -6.53 -14.70 12.58
CA GLY A 92 -7.78 -13.98 12.41
C GLY A 92 -7.64 -12.61 11.74
N LEU A 93 -8.78 -12.10 11.27
CA LEU A 93 -8.85 -10.89 10.43
C LEU A 93 -8.39 -9.62 11.16
N SER A 94 -8.65 -9.48 12.46
CA SER A 94 -8.20 -8.31 13.23
C SER A 94 -6.67 -8.22 13.35
N VAL A 95 -5.97 -9.36 13.43
CA VAL A 95 -4.50 -9.38 13.45
C VAL A 95 -3.95 -9.08 12.06
N SER A 96 -4.54 -9.67 11.03
CA SER A 96 -4.21 -9.39 9.63
C SER A 96 -4.37 -7.91 9.28
N GLU A 97 -5.41 -7.26 9.77
CA GLU A 97 -5.66 -5.85 9.51
C GLU A 97 -4.61 -4.94 10.16
N LYS A 98 -4.22 -5.23 11.41
CA LYS A 98 -3.10 -4.53 12.07
C LYS A 98 -1.79 -4.69 11.31
N LEU A 99 -1.54 -5.88 10.74
CA LEU A 99 -0.36 -6.09 9.89
C LEU A 99 -0.45 -5.28 8.60
N TYR A 100 -1.62 -5.24 7.97
CA TYR A 100 -1.85 -4.44 6.76
C TYR A 100 -1.55 -2.96 6.99
N ASP A 101 -2.00 -2.39 8.11
CA ASP A 101 -1.70 -1.01 8.49
C ASP A 101 -0.19 -0.77 8.66
N ARG A 102 0.52 -1.69 9.33
CA ARG A 102 1.97 -1.61 9.49
C ARG A 102 2.71 -1.67 8.15
N LEU A 103 2.29 -2.56 7.25
CA LEU A 103 2.88 -2.68 5.91
C LEU A 103 2.63 -1.43 5.06
N ASN A 104 1.47 -0.77 5.23
CA ASN A 104 1.22 0.52 4.57
C ASN A 104 2.19 1.59 5.05
N ILE A 105 2.46 1.71 6.35
CA ILE A 105 3.47 2.65 6.87
C ILE A 105 4.84 2.30 6.31
N TYR A 106 5.26 1.04 6.44
CA TYR A 106 6.54 0.53 5.94
C TYR A 106 6.79 0.86 4.46
N TYR A 107 5.77 0.75 3.62
CA TYR A 107 5.86 1.04 2.19
C TYR A 107 5.71 2.53 1.87
N PHE A 108 4.64 3.16 2.33
CA PHE A 108 4.25 4.51 1.91
C PHE A 108 4.96 5.62 2.65
N VAL A 109 5.41 5.38 3.89
CA VAL A 109 6.04 6.36 4.78
C VAL A 109 7.54 6.10 4.81
N ASP A 110 7.95 4.89 5.22
CA ASP A 110 9.37 4.56 5.42
C ASP A 110 10.10 4.31 4.08
N GLY A 111 9.35 3.94 3.04
CA GLY A 111 9.85 3.84 1.68
C GLY A 111 10.50 2.51 1.31
N HIS A 112 10.26 1.46 2.09
CA HIS A 112 10.83 0.15 1.85
C HIS A 112 10.05 -0.65 0.82
N SER A 113 10.64 -1.74 0.32
CA SER A 113 9.96 -2.65 -0.61
C SER A 113 9.15 -3.71 0.12
N LEU A 114 7.90 -3.92 -0.32
CA LEU A 114 7.03 -5.02 0.11
C LEU A 114 7.43 -6.40 -0.44
N ASN A 115 8.56 -6.50 -1.16
CA ASN A 115 9.15 -7.77 -1.58
C ASN A 115 10.42 -8.14 -0.82
N ASP A 116 10.85 -7.33 0.15
CA ASP A 116 12.03 -7.59 0.98
C ASP A 116 11.72 -8.65 2.05
N ARG A 117 11.74 -9.93 1.66
CA ARG A 117 11.33 -11.05 2.53
C ARG A 117 12.06 -11.09 3.88
N PRO A 118 13.39 -10.91 3.98
CA PRO A 118 14.08 -10.84 5.27
C PRO A 118 13.55 -9.76 6.21
N ARG A 119 13.01 -8.65 5.68
CA ARG A 119 12.42 -7.57 6.49
C ARG A 119 10.92 -7.73 6.75
N LEU A 120 10.26 -8.65 6.04
CA LEU A 120 8.85 -9.00 6.25
C LEU A 120 8.67 -10.10 7.32
N ALA A 121 9.75 -10.82 7.67
CA ALA A 121 9.78 -11.92 8.62
C ALA A 121 10.14 -11.47 10.04
#